data_AF-A0A094CM59-F1
#
_entry.id   AF-A0A094CM59-F1
#
_cell.length_a   1.000
_cell.length_b   1.000
_cell.length_c   1.000
_cell.angle_alpha   90.00
_cell.angle_beta   90.00
_cell.angle_gamma   90.00
#
_symmetry.space_group_name_H-M   'P 1'
#
loop_
_entity.id
_entity.type
_entity.pdbx_description
1 polymer ?
#
loop_
_entity_poly.entity_id
_entity_poly.type
_entity_poly.pdbx_seq_one_letter_code
_entity_poly.pdbx_strand_id
1 'polypeptide(L)' 'MAQVITNSGHDDMIHDAVLDYYGRRLATCSSDRTVKIFEVDGETHKLTETLKG' A
#
# COMPACT_ATOMS: atom_id res chain seq x y z
N MET A 1 10.96 -11.18 -10.62
CA MET A 1 10.60 -9.84 -11.13
C MET A 1 10.13 -9.03 -9.94
N ALA A 2 10.61 -7.81 -9.75
CA ALA A 2 10.21 -6.96 -8.62
C ALA A 2 9.05 -6.06 -9.06
N GLN A 3 7.94 -6.11 -8.33
CA GLN A 3 6.78 -5.24 -8.56
C GLN A 3 7.07 -3.88 -7.91
N VAL A 4 7.13 -2.82 -8.73
CA VAL A 4 7.40 -1.45 -8.26
C VAL A 4 6.10 -0.68 -8.24
N ILE A 5 5.69 -0.22 -7.06
CA ILE A 5 4.53 0.65 -6.89
C ILE A 5 5.03 2.08 -7.03
N THR A 6 4.93 2.64 -8.24
CA THR A 6 5.47 3.98 -8.55
C THR A 6 4.64 5.11 -7.93
N ASN A 7 3.37 4.85 -7.57
CA ASN A 7 2.50 5.84 -6.96
C ASN A 7 1.67 5.20 -5.83
N SER A 8 2.21 5.19 -4.62
CA SER A 8 1.52 4.75 -3.41
C SER A 8 0.40 5.69 -2.95
N GLY A 9 0.28 6.87 -3.57
CA GLY A 9 -0.70 7.89 -3.17
C GLY A 9 -0.50 8.43 -1.74
N HIS A 10 0.68 8.22 -1.14
CA HIS A 10 1.10 8.86 0.10
C HIS A 10 1.71 10.23 -0.20
N ASP A 11 1.46 11.19 0.67
CA ASP A 11 1.98 12.57 0.55
C ASP A 11 3.40 12.71 1.13
N ASP A 12 3.90 11.66 1.78
CA ASP A 12 5.20 11.63 2.44
C ASP A 12 5.82 10.21 2.40
N MET A 13 7.05 10.08 2.88
CA MET A 13 7.85 8.86 2.85
C MET A 13 7.14 7.67 3.51
N ILE A 14 7.09 6.56 2.78
CA ILE A 14 6.62 5.26 3.27
C ILE A 14 7.71 4.67 4.16
N HIS A 15 7.31 4.19 5.34
CA HIS A 15 8.24 3.55 6.29
C HIS A 15 8.19 2.03 6.20
N ASP A 16 7.00 1.48 5.96
CA ASP A 16 6.80 0.03 5.92
C ASP A 16 5.68 -0.33 4.94
N ALA A 17 5.79 -1.55 4.40
CA ALA A 17 4.86 -2.12 3.45
C ALA A 17 4.80 -3.65 3.65
N VAL A 18 3.61 -4.17 3.93
CA VAL A 18 3.41 -5.60 4.23
C VAL A 18 2.25 -6.17 3.41
N LEU A 19 2.48 -7.33 2.81
CA LEU A 19 1.46 -8.13 2.13
C LEU A 19 0.75 -9.03 3.13
N ASP A 20 -0.53 -9.27 2.89
CA ASP A 20 -1.28 -10.30 3.59
C ASP A 20 -0.76 -11.71 3.20
N TYR A 21 -1.16 -12.70 3.98
CA TYR A 21 -0.75 -14.09 3.79
C TYR A 21 -1.08 -14.64 2.39
N TYR A 22 -2.16 -14.13 1.77
CA TYR A 22 -2.61 -14.58 0.45
C TYR A 22 -2.05 -13.75 -0.71
N GLY A 23 -1.29 -12.69 -0.44
CA GLY A 23 -0.77 -11.77 -1.45
C GLY A 23 -1.85 -10.97 -2.19
N ARG A 24 -3.04 -10.83 -1.60
CA ARG A 24 -4.21 -10.11 -2.15
C ARG A 24 -4.36 -8.70 -1.61
N ARG A 25 -3.73 -8.40 -0.47
CA ARG A 25 -3.82 -7.09 0.18
C ARG A 25 -2.45 -6.62 0.61
N LEU A 26 -2.16 -5.36 0.33
CA LEU A 26 -0.95 -4.67 0.74
C LEU A 26 -1.33 -3.53 1.68
N ALA A 27 -0.72 -3.49 2.86
CA ALA A 27 -0.82 -2.36 3.77
C ALA A 27 0.49 -1.56 3.73
N THR A 28 0.38 -0.23 3.62
CA THR A 28 1.53 0.68 3.69
C THR A 28 1.30 1.74 4.75
N CYS A 29 2.37 2.14 5.45
CA CYS A 29 2.34 3.24 6.42
C CYS A 29 3.34 4.33 6.04
N SER A 30 2.99 5.59 6.30
CA SER A 30 3.78 6.76 5.92
C SER A 30 3.84 7.81 7.02
N SER A 31 4.85 8.69 6.92
CA SER A 31 4.93 9.94 7.70
C SER A 31 3.73 10.87 7.49
N ASP A 32 2.94 10.69 6.44
CA ASP A 32 1.72 11.46 6.19
C ASP A 32 0.59 11.18 7.20
N ARG A 33 0.87 10.33 8.21
CA ARG A 33 -0.05 9.91 9.28
C ARG A 33 -1.24 9.11 8.75
N THR A 34 -1.07 8.44 7.62
CA THR A 34 -2.07 7.54 7.06
C THR A 34 -1.53 6.14 6.88
N VAL A 35 -2.44 5.17 6.97
CA VAL A 35 -2.20 3.80 6.54
C VAL A 35 -3.10 3.55 5.34
N LYS A 36 -2.52 3.10 4.23
CA LYS A 36 -3.27 2.81 3.00
C LYS A 36 -3.32 1.32 2.77
N ILE A 37 -4.50 0.82 2.42
CA ILE A 37 -4.73 -0.59 2.10
C ILE A 37 -5.03 -0.69 0.61
N PHE A 38 -4.26 -1.51 -0.08
CA PHE A 38 -4.42 -1.79 -1.49
C PHE A 38 -4.87 -3.23 -1.68
N GLU A 39 -5.83 -3.46 -2.57
CA GLU A 39 -6.04 -4.78 -3.13
C GLU A 39 -5.06 -5.01 -4.28
N VAL A 40 -4.43 -6.18 -4.27
CA VAL A 40 -3.45 -6.63 -5.25
C VAL A 40 -4.07 -7.76 -6.06
N ASP A 41 -4.18 -7.55 -7.36
CA ASP A 41 -4.64 -8.55 -8.33
C ASP A 41 -3.63 -8.61 -9.49
N GLY A 42 -2.74 -9.60 -9.44
CA GLY A 42 -1.62 -9.74 -10.36
C GLY A 42 -0.71 -8.51 -10.36
N GLU A 43 -0.66 -7.80 -11.49
CA GLU A 43 0.15 -6.59 -11.65
C GLU A 43 -0.57 -5.32 -11.19
N THR A 44 -1.88 -5.40 -10.95
CA THR A 44 -2.69 -4.25 -10.56
C THR A 44 -2.76 -4.10 -9.04
N HIS A 45 -2.67 -2.85 -8.59
CA HIS A 45 -2.89 -2.46 -7.20
C HIS A 45 -3.94 -1.35 -7.16
N LYS A 46 -4.98 -1.54 -6.36
CA LYS A 46 -6.08 -0.58 -6.21
C LYS A 46 -6.16 -0.15 -4.75
N LEU A 47 -6.10 1.16 -4.51
CA LEU A 47 -6.36 1.72 -3.19
C LEU A 47 -7.82 1.43 -2.80
N THR A 48 -8.00 0.68 -1.70
CA THR A 48 -9.32 0.31 -1.19
C THR A 48 -9.67 1.19 0.01
N GLU A 49 -8.72 1.42 0.91
CA GLU A 49 -8.96 2.18 2.13
C GLU A 49 -7.78 3.10 2.47
N THR A 50 -8.11 4.26 3.04
CA THR A 50 -7.14 5.15 3.70
C THR A 50 -7.59 5.32 5.15
N LEU A 51 -6.83 4.72 6.05
CA LEU A 51 -7.04 4.81 7.48
C LEU A 51 -6.26 6.02 8.00
N LYS A 52 -6.93 6.84 8.81
CA LYS A 52 -6.35 7.98 9.51
C LYS A 52 -6.64 7.82 10.99
N GLY A 53 -5.62 8.05 11.82
CA GLY A 53 -5.76 8.13 13.27
C GLY A 53 -6.36 9.45 13.72
#